data_AF-A0A3B9ENE9-F1
#
_entry.id   AF-A0A3B9ENE9-F1
#
_cell.length_a   1.000
_cell.length_b   1.000
_cell.length_c   1.000
_cell.angle_alpha   90.00
_cell.angle_beta   90.00
_cell.angle_gamma   90.00
#
_symmetry.space_group_name_H-M   'P 1'
#
loop_
_entity.id
_entity.type
_entity.pdbx_description
1 polymer ?
#
loop_
_entity_poly.entity_id
_entity_poly.type
_entity_poly.pdbx_seq_one_letter_code
_entity_poly.pdbx_strand_id
1 'polypeptide(L)'
;MTAIKPMRAAPRGADPRPDASSDVETGPNGAPKALPSFLCGQSDASGHPFTDAAFQAETALARRLDGIPAVDMAKEMAHAVKAGGRKQMALLADIWRMARGPGRISPPEYMYYRLWDPALDAAAKARFVGKRTQTALHHACNPSAWYMLAHDKLIFQATASGMGLPVPKLLAVYHPTRTAGQVPAIRDRDGLAEFLENGLDGPVFAKPIDGMYSIGGMALDRLPGGDIRANGCDVPVDDLVRYMGFRDDRGYLFQERLAPHDRIREMIGDRLPTMRVLVLVDGLGRGKPVSAVVKLPAGDQIADNYWRGDNLLGALELETGTLKRAINGWGHRLTTVETHPDTGTRLAGTTLPQFEDAMALCQRAAAALPGIRTQSWDIALTDRGPVIMELNFGGDLNLHQLAHGQGVMDDVYRDHVAVCRDKAKRKG
;
A
#
# COMPACT_ATOMS: atom_id res chain seq x y z
N MET A 1 -15.83 -41.69 22.32
CA MET A 1 -14.97 -40.49 22.21
C MET A 1 -13.69 -40.90 21.50
N THR A 2 -13.67 -40.77 20.19
CA THR A 2 -12.62 -41.32 19.32
C THR A 2 -11.65 -40.19 18.99
N ALA A 3 -10.38 -40.35 19.38
CA ALA A 3 -9.33 -39.36 19.20
C ALA A 3 -9.03 -39.13 17.71
N ILE A 4 -9.10 -37.87 17.27
CA ILE A 4 -8.75 -37.44 15.91
C ILE A 4 -7.22 -37.33 15.83
N LYS A 5 -6.60 -38.16 14.99
CA LYS A 5 -5.17 -38.11 14.64
C LYS A 5 -4.88 -36.88 13.74
N PRO A 6 -3.71 -36.23 13.87
CA PRO A 6 -3.34 -35.12 13.00
C PRO A 6 -2.99 -35.62 11.59
N MET A 7 -3.60 -35.01 10.57
CA MET A 7 -3.28 -35.24 9.15
C MET A 7 -1.88 -34.70 8.82
N ARG A 8 -1.04 -35.56 8.24
CA ARG A 8 0.26 -35.17 7.66
C ARG A 8 0.05 -34.27 6.44
N ALA A 9 0.85 -33.20 6.35
CA ALA A 9 0.90 -32.33 5.18
C ALA A 9 1.37 -33.10 3.94
N ALA A 10 0.68 -32.90 2.81
CA ALA A 10 1.06 -33.44 1.51
C ALA A 10 2.36 -32.79 0.99
N PRO A 11 3.19 -33.50 0.22
CA PRO A 11 4.44 -32.97 -0.31
C PRO A 11 4.17 -31.89 -1.38
N ARG A 12 5.00 -30.84 -1.38
CA ARG A 12 4.96 -29.76 -2.38
C ARG A 12 5.43 -30.32 -3.72
N GLY A 13 4.51 -30.43 -4.68
CA GLY A 13 4.85 -30.64 -6.09
C GLY A 13 5.61 -29.43 -6.63
N ALA A 14 6.66 -29.68 -7.40
CA ALA A 14 7.41 -28.65 -8.10
C ALA A 14 6.55 -28.07 -9.23
N ASP A 15 6.29 -26.76 -9.17
CA ASP A 15 5.56 -26.03 -10.22
C ASP A 15 6.58 -25.41 -11.20
N PRO A 16 6.41 -25.51 -12.53
CA PRO A 16 7.38 -25.05 -13.51
C PRO A 16 7.42 -23.52 -13.53
N ARG A 17 8.63 -22.95 -13.55
CA ARG A 17 8.82 -21.50 -13.69
C ARG A 17 8.34 -21.08 -15.08
N PRO A 18 7.41 -20.11 -15.21
CA PRO A 18 7.17 -19.49 -16.51
C PRO A 18 8.34 -18.57 -16.86
N ASP A 19 8.70 -18.62 -18.14
CA ASP A 19 9.75 -17.85 -18.79
C ASP A 19 9.56 -16.34 -18.58
N ALA A 20 10.63 -15.65 -18.22
CA ALA A 20 10.65 -14.23 -17.92
C ALA A 20 11.00 -13.45 -19.20
N SER A 21 10.02 -13.28 -20.09
CA SER A 21 10.14 -12.33 -21.21
C SER A 21 8.77 -11.85 -21.70
N SER A 22 8.12 -10.99 -20.92
CA SER A 22 7.19 -10.02 -21.48
C SER A 22 7.65 -8.63 -21.04
N ASP A 23 8.11 -7.85 -22.00
CA ASP A 23 8.61 -6.48 -21.81
C ASP A 23 7.46 -5.56 -21.43
N VAL A 24 7.17 -5.46 -20.15
CA VAL A 24 6.28 -4.43 -19.61
C VAL A 24 7.07 -3.12 -19.54
N GLU A 25 6.62 -2.08 -20.26
CA GLU A 25 7.23 -0.76 -20.20
C GLU A 25 7.36 -0.28 -18.74
N THR A 26 8.60 -0.10 -18.29
CA THR A 26 8.86 0.45 -16.95
C THR A 26 8.80 1.96 -16.99
N GLY A 27 8.01 2.55 -16.09
CA GLY A 27 7.97 3.99 -15.85
C GLY A 27 9.28 4.52 -15.25
N PRO A 28 9.36 5.84 -15.01
CA PRO A 28 10.54 6.50 -14.47
C PRO A 28 11.05 5.84 -13.18
N ASN A 29 10.17 5.20 -12.40
CA ASN A 29 10.51 4.51 -11.15
C ASN A 29 11.06 3.08 -11.30
N GLY A 30 11.19 2.55 -12.52
CA GLY A 30 11.54 1.12 -12.70
C GLY A 30 10.41 0.15 -12.36
N ALA A 31 9.25 0.69 -11.99
CA ALA A 31 7.99 -0.02 -11.87
C ALA A 31 7.24 0.00 -13.21
N PRO A 32 6.31 -0.93 -13.46
CA PRO A 32 5.45 -0.87 -14.65
C PRO A 32 4.75 0.50 -14.73
N LYS A 33 4.71 1.13 -15.93
CA LYS A 33 4.01 2.42 -16.14
C LYS A 33 2.54 2.35 -15.69
N ALA A 34 1.90 1.20 -15.89
CA ALA A 34 0.62 0.85 -15.31
C ALA A 34 0.47 -0.68 -15.28
N LEU A 35 -0.49 -1.16 -14.51
CA LEU A 35 -0.95 -2.56 -14.63
C LEU A 35 -1.76 -2.71 -15.93
N PRO A 36 -1.63 -3.83 -16.66
CA PRO A 36 -2.33 -4.08 -17.93
C PRO A 36 -3.85 -3.86 -17.89
N SER A 37 -4.49 -4.12 -16.75
CA SER A 37 -5.94 -3.98 -16.52
C SER A 37 -6.43 -2.55 -16.26
N PHE A 38 -5.55 -1.56 -16.14
CA PHE A 38 -5.89 -0.23 -15.60
C PHE A 38 -5.77 0.92 -16.59
N LEU A 39 -5.48 0.65 -17.86
CA LEU A 39 -5.43 1.67 -18.91
C LEU A 39 -6.57 1.43 -19.91
N CYS A 40 -7.28 2.50 -20.25
CA CYS A 40 -8.05 2.57 -21.49
C CYS A 40 -7.16 2.13 -22.65
N GLY A 41 -7.49 0.99 -23.28
CA GLY A 41 -6.82 0.53 -24.51
C GLY A 41 -5.95 -0.73 -24.38
N GLN A 42 -5.88 -1.40 -23.24
CA GLN A 42 -5.33 -2.77 -23.16
C GLN A 42 -6.47 -3.79 -23.23
N SER A 43 -6.98 -3.99 -24.43
CA SER A 43 -7.91 -5.06 -24.74
C SER A 43 -7.18 -6.31 -25.21
N ASP A 44 -7.79 -7.49 -25.09
CA ASP A 44 -7.40 -8.61 -25.94
C ASP A 44 -7.59 -8.29 -27.44
N ALA A 45 -7.19 -9.23 -28.30
CA ALA A 45 -7.37 -9.13 -29.75
C ALA A 45 -8.85 -8.92 -30.18
N SER A 46 -9.81 -9.12 -29.27
CA SER A 46 -11.25 -8.91 -29.47
C SER A 46 -11.79 -7.60 -28.88
N GLY A 47 -10.95 -6.75 -28.27
CA GLY A 47 -11.41 -5.45 -27.76
C GLY A 47 -11.90 -5.46 -26.30
N HIS A 48 -11.80 -6.59 -25.58
CA HIS A 48 -12.26 -6.70 -24.20
C HIS A 48 -11.18 -6.32 -23.16
N PRO A 49 -11.42 -5.35 -22.27
CA PRO A 49 -10.58 -5.10 -21.10
C PRO A 49 -10.81 -6.18 -20.01
N PHE A 50 -9.89 -6.29 -19.04
CA PHE A 50 -9.99 -7.21 -17.88
C PHE A 50 -9.98 -8.73 -18.18
N THR A 51 -9.00 -9.16 -18.98
CA THR A 51 -8.81 -10.55 -19.41
C THR A 51 -8.15 -11.45 -18.34
N ASP A 52 -8.20 -12.77 -18.52
CA ASP A 52 -7.44 -13.75 -17.70
C ASP A 52 -5.95 -13.39 -17.64
N ALA A 53 -5.38 -12.95 -18.76
CA ALA A 53 -3.99 -12.53 -18.85
C ALA A 53 -3.70 -11.31 -17.94
N ALA A 54 -4.63 -10.34 -17.90
CA ALA A 54 -4.52 -9.18 -17.03
C ALA A 54 -4.55 -9.59 -15.54
N PHE A 55 -5.43 -10.53 -15.17
CA PHE A 55 -5.48 -11.08 -13.80
C PHE A 55 -4.21 -11.85 -13.42
N GLN A 56 -3.65 -12.66 -14.33
CA GLN A 56 -2.39 -13.37 -14.07
C GLN A 56 -1.22 -12.39 -13.91
N ALA A 57 -1.16 -11.34 -14.72
CA ALA A 57 -0.16 -10.29 -14.61
C ALA A 57 -0.23 -9.56 -13.26
N GLU A 58 -1.45 -9.25 -12.78
CA GLU A 58 -1.68 -8.68 -11.46
C GLU A 58 -1.21 -9.61 -10.33
N THR A 59 -1.52 -10.89 -10.42
CA THR A 59 -1.11 -11.90 -9.44
C THR A 59 0.41 -12.03 -9.39
N ALA A 60 1.08 -12.03 -10.55
CA ALA A 60 2.53 -12.03 -10.64
C ALA A 60 3.14 -10.75 -10.05
N LEU A 61 2.52 -9.59 -10.29
CA LEU A 61 2.96 -8.33 -9.72
C LEU A 61 2.85 -8.33 -8.18
N ALA A 62 1.73 -8.79 -7.62
CA ALA A 62 1.53 -8.87 -6.17
C ALA A 62 2.67 -9.66 -5.51
N ARG A 63 3.02 -10.82 -6.07
CA ARG A 63 4.14 -11.67 -5.58
C ARG A 63 5.48 -10.94 -5.66
N ARG A 64 5.72 -10.15 -6.72
CA ARG A 64 6.94 -9.36 -6.87
C ARG A 64 7.03 -8.23 -5.84
N LEU A 65 5.92 -7.55 -5.55
CA LEU A 65 5.85 -6.43 -4.59
C LEU A 65 6.02 -6.90 -3.14
N ASP A 66 5.60 -8.12 -2.81
CA ASP A 66 5.82 -8.73 -1.49
C ASP A 66 7.30 -9.03 -1.19
N GLY A 67 8.10 -9.22 -2.24
CA GLY A 67 9.49 -9.65 -2.16
C GLY A 67 10.48 -8.55 -1.75
N ILE A 68 11.75 -8.96 -1.65
CA ILE A 68 12.87 -7.99 -1.63
C ILE A 68 12.88 -7.26 -2.98
N PRO A 69 13.09 -5.93 -3.01
CA PRO A 69 13.14 -5.17 -4.26
C PRO A 69 14.09 -5.83 -5.27
N ALA A 70 13.58 -6.11 -6.47
CA ALA A 70 14.38 -6.61 -7.58
C ALA A 70 15.12 -5.44 -8.22
N VAL A 71 16.45 -5.45 -8.15
CA VAL A 71 17.31 -4.41 -8.73
C VAL A 71 18.36 -5.03 -9.65
N ASP A 72 18.73 -4.33 -10.71
CA ASP A 72 19.90 -4.67 -11.52
C ASP A 72 21.16 -4.24 -10.78
N MET A 73 21.76 -5.20 -10.06
CA MET A 73 22.93 -4.93 -9.22
C MET A 73 24.13 -4.38 -9.98
N ALA A 74 24.32 -4.75 -11.26
CA ALA A 74 25.44 -4.26 -12.05
C ALA A 74 25.23 -2.78 -12.39
N LYS A 75 24.02 -2.44 -12.86
CA LYS A 75 23.65 -1.05 -13.16
C LYS A 75 23.68 -0.16 -11.92
N GLU A 76 23.10 -0.64 -10.82
CA GLU A 76 23.09 0.10 -9.54
C GLU A 76 24.50 0.31 -8.99
N MET A 77 25.37 -0.70 -9.05
CA MET A 77 26.75 -0.58 -8.60
C MET A 77 27.54 0.42 -9.45
N ALA A 78 27.40 0.36 -10.78
CA ALA A 78 28.05 1.30 -11.69
C ALA A 78 27.61 2.75 -11.41
N HIS A 79 26.31 2.95 -11.18
CA HIS A 79 25.78 4.25 -10.78
C HIS A 79 26.32 4.70 -9.40
N ALA A 80 26.31 3.82 -8.40
CA ALA A 80 26.79 4.12 -7.06
C ALA A 80 28.28 4.52 -7.02
N VAL A 81 29.13 3.86 -7.81
CA VAL A 81 30.55 4.22 -7.95
C VAL A 81 30.69 5.61 -8.59
N LYS A 82 29.94 5.87 -9.68
CA LYS A 82 29.99 7.14 -10.41
C LYS A 82 29.47 8.31 -9.58
N ALA A 83 28.29 8.19 -8.99
CA ALA A 83 27.62 9.25 -8.25
C ALA A 83 28.14 9.41 -6.82
N GLY A 84 28.50 8.33 -6.14
CA GLY A 84 28.99 8.37 -4.77
C GLY A 84 30.49 8.68 -4.64
N GLY A 85 31.25 8.63 -5.73
CA GLY A 85 32.71 8.87 -5.72
C GLY A 85 33.51 7.82 -4.94
N ARG A 86 32.89 6.68 -4.58
CA ARG A 86 33.51 5.62 -3.78
C ARG A 86 33.95 4.46 -4.67
N LYS A 87 35.11 3.89 -4.35
CA LYS A 87 35.61 2.67 -5.00
C LYS A 87 34.68 1.50 -4.73
N GLN A 88 34.50 0.63 -5.73
CA GLN A 88 33.64 -0.55 -5.64
C GLN A 88 33.92 -1.43 -4.40
N MET A 89 35.19 -1.65 -4.05
CA MET A 89 35.55 -2.42 -2.85
C MET A 89 35.04 -1.80 -1.55
N ALA A 90 35.00 -0.47 -1.45
CA ALA A 90 34.46 0.21 -0.29
C ALA A 90 32.92 0.05 -0.19
N LEU A 91 32.23 0.01 -1.34
CA LEU A 91 30.80 -0.26 -1.39
C LEU A 91 30.48 -1.71 -0.99
N LEU A 92 31.26 -2.68 -1.45
CA LEU A 92 31.10 -4.09 -1.06
C LEU A 92 31.33 -4.30 0.44
N ALA A 93 32.32 -3.63 1.03
CA ALA A 93 32.54 -3.65 2.47
C ALA A 93 31.35 -3.04 3.24
N ASP A 94 30.78 -1.94 2.74
CA ASP A 94 29.60 -1.31 3.34
C ASP A 94 28.38 -2.23 3.25
N ILE A 95 28.13 -2.85 2.09
CA ILE A 95 27.06 -3.85 1.90
C ILE A 95 27.21 -5.00 2.91
N TRP A 96 28.42 -5.56 3.06
CA TRP A 96 28.69 -6.64 4.00
C TRP A 96 28.41 -6.23 5.45
N ARG A 97 28.79 -5.00 5.83
CA ARG A 97 28.51 -4.43 7.15
C ARG A 97 27.02 -4.24 7.38
N MET A 98 26.31 -3.67 6.41
CA MET A 98 24.87 -3.43 6.48
C MET A 98 24.04 -4.72 6.52
N ALA A 99 24.49 -5.77 5.83
CA ALA A 99 23.86 -7.10 5.88
C ALA A 99 24.00 -7.78 7.26
N ARG A 100 25.09 -7.50 7.99
CA ARG A 100 25.32 -7.99 9.36
C ARG A 100 24.79 -7.05 10.46
N GLY A 101 24.40 -5.84 10.10
CA GLY A 101 23.87 -4.84 11.02
C GLY A 101 22.47 -5.18 11.55
N PRO A 102 21.95 -4.38 12.50
CA PRO A 102 20.65 -4.62 13.13
C PRO A 102 19.49 -4.61 12.13
N GLY A 103 19.59 -3.80 11.08
CA GLY A 103 18.60 -3.75 9.99
C GLY A 103 18.61 -4.94 9.04
N ARG A 104 19.70 -5.72 8.98
CA ARG A 104 19.95 -6.82 8.02
C ARG A 104 19.60 -6.45 6.58
N ILE A 105 20.16 -5.34 6.11
CA ILE A 105 19.92 -4.81 4.76
C ILE A 105 20.58 -5.74 3.73
N SER A 106 19.79 -6.29 2.82
CA SER A 106 20.32 -7.09 1.71
C SER A 106 21.03 -6.20 0.67
N PRO A 107 21.90 -6.77 -0.19
CA PRO A 107 22.55 -5.98 -1.24
C PRO A 107 21.58 -5.22 -2.17
N PRO A 108 20.44 -5.80 -2.62
CA PRO A 108 19.44 -5.04 -3.36
C PRO A 108 18.87 -3.86 -2.57
N GLU A 109 18.57 -4.05 -1.28
CA GLU A 109 18.03 -2.99 -0.42
C GLU A 109 19.05 -1.87 -0.17
N TYR A 110 20.34 -2.21 -0.06
CA TYR A 110 21.42 -1.22 0.04
C TYR A 110 21.42 -0.27 -1.16
N MET A 111 21.21 -0.82 -2.37
CA MET A 111 21.08 -0.01 -3.58
C MET A 111 19.75 0.74 -3.61
N TYR A 112 18.65 0.06 -3.31
CA TYR A 112 17.29 0.60 -3.29
C TYR A 112 17.18 1.88 -2.44
N TYR A 113 17.76 1.88 -1.23
CA TYR A 113 17.80 3.03 -0.33
C TYR A 113 18.94 4.01 -0.59
N ARG A 114 19.77 3.77 -1.61
CA ARG A 114 21.00 4.54 -1.89
C ARG A 114 21.90 4.69 -0.66
N LEU A 115 22.09 3.63 0.12
CA LEU A 115 22.93 3.69 1.33
C LEU A 115 24.42 3.93 1.03
N TRP A 116 24.81 3.94 -0.24
CA TRP A 116 26.13 4.38 -0.69
C TRP A 116 26.32 5.90 -0.69
N ASP A 117 25.24 6.68 -0.59
CA ASP A 117 25.26 8.14 -0.60
C ASP A 117 26.14 8.69 0.53
N PRO A 118 27.13 9.54 0.24
CA PRO A 118 28.04 10.09 1.26
C PRO A 118 27.35 11.04 2.24
N ALA A 119 26.15 11.55 1.92
CA ALA A 119 25.36 12.35 2.86
C ALA A 119 24.86 11.55 4.07
N LEU A 120 24.86 10.21 3.98
CA LEU A 120 24.48 9.31 5.07
C LEU A 120 25.73 8.82 5.82
N ASP A 121 25.85 9.21 7.09
CA ASP A 121 26.87 8.68 7.97
C ASP A 121 26.55 7.24 8.44
N ALA A 122 27.48 6.62 9.20
CA ALA A 122 27.31 5.26 9.67
C ALA A 122 26.12 5.08 10.64
N ALA A 123 25.83 6.09 11.47
CA ALA A 123 24.74 6.03 12.44
C ALA A 123 23.38 6.13 11.73
N ALA A 124 23.26 7.05 10.76
CA ALA A 124 22.08 7.20 9.91
C ALA A 124 21.79 5.92 9.12
N LYS A 125 22.81 5.30 8.51
CA LYS A 125 22.67 4.03 7.80
C LYS A 125 22.19 2.91 8.71
N ALA A 126 22.70 2.82 9.94
CA ALA A 126 22.33 1.76 10.89
C ALA A 126 20.85 1.79 11.31
N ARG A 127 20.15 2.92 11.10
CA ARG A 127 18.73 3.05 11.37
C ARG A 127 17.84 2.37 10.32
N PHE A 128 18.37 2.07 9.13
CA PHE A 128 17.59 1.45 8.07
C PHE A 128 17.29 -0.01 8.40
N VAL A 129 16.10 -0.47 8.05
CA VAL A 129 15.57 -1.80 8.31
C VAL A 129 15.23 -2.45 6.97
N GLY A 130 15.76 -3.66 6.75
CA GLY A 130 15.42 -4.48 5.59
C GLY A 130 14.14 -5.26 5.82
N LYS A 131 13.49 -5.68 4.74
CA LYS A 131 12.19 -6.36 4.69
C LYS A 131 12.14 -7.56 5.64
N ARG A 132 13.18 -8.39 5.67
CA ARG A 132 13.25 -9.56 6.57
C ARG A 132 13.19 -9.18 8.05
N THR A 133 13.92 -8.12 8.41
CA THR A 133 13.93 -7.61 9.78
C THR A 133 12.59 -6.96 10.10
N GLN A 134 12.05 -6.13 9.20
CA GLN A 134 10.72 -5.54 9.30
C GLN A 134 9.64 -6.59 9.60
N THR A 135 9.57 -7.67 8.82
CA THR A 135 8.63 -8.77 9.06
C THR A 135 8.79 -9.35 10.48
N ALA A 136 10.01 -9.63 10.91
CA ALA A 136 10.27 -10.15 12.25
C ALA A 136 9.86 -9.17 13.36
N LEU A 137 10.06 -7.87 13.17
CA LEU A 137 9.65 -6.84 14.11
C LEU A 137 8.13 -6.74 14.21
N HIS A 138 7.42 -6.77 13.08
CA HIS A 138 5.97 -6.70 13.09
C HIS A 138 5.36 -7.92 13.78
N HIS A 139 5.87 -9.14 13.51
CA HIS A 139 5.42 -10.34 14.23
C HIS A 139 5.71 -10.29 15.73
N ALA A 140 6.84 -9.71 16.13
CA ALA A 140 7.16 -9.55 17.56
C ALA A 140 6.22 -8.55 18.26
N CYS A 141 5.76 -7.51 17.56
CA CYS A 141 4.92 -6.46 18.13
C CYS A 141 3.41 -6.73 18.01
N ASN A 142 2.98 -7.53 17.04
CA ASN A 142 1.57 -7.72 16.74
C ASN A 142 1.24 -9.21 16.78
N PRO A 143 0.43 -9.67 17.77
CA PRO A 143 0.00 -11.06 17.85
C PRO A 143 -0.85 -11.47 16.66
N SER A 144 -0.70 -12.71 16.19
CA SER A 144 -1.40 -13.24 15.01
C SER A 144 -2.92 -13.23 15.11
N ALA A 145 -3.46 -13.26 16.34
CA ALA A 145 -4.90 -13.13 16.60
C ALA A 145 -5.52 -11.85 16.01
N TRP A 146 -4.72 -10.82 15.75
CA TRP A 146 -5.19 -9.54 15.21
C TRP A 146 -4.98 -9.37 13.70
N TYR A 147 -4.30 -10.31 13.02
CA TYR A 147 -3.94 -10.11 11.61
C TYR A 147 -5.16 -10.03 10.70
N MET A 148 -6.21 -10.79 11.01
CA MET A 148 -7.44 -10.79 10.22
C MET A 148 -8.08 -9.40 10.15
N LEU A 149 -7.98 -8.61 11.22
CA LEU A 149 -8.53 -7.25 11.25
C LEU A 149 -7.86 -6.30 10.25
N ALA A 150 -6.57 -6.53 9.94
CA ALA A 150 -5.82 -5.71 8.99
C ALA A 150 -5.82 -6.30 7.56
N HIS A 151 -5.96 -7.62 7.40
CA HIS A 151 -5.88 -8.27 6.10
C HIS A 151 -7.23 -8.40 5.39
N ASP A 152 -8.33 -8.47 6.15
CA ASP A 152 -9.67 -8.63 5.60
C ASP A 152 -10.42 -7.29 5.65
N LYS A 153 -10.58 -6.67 4.48
CA LYS A 153 -11.19 -5.34 4.36
C LYS A 153 -12.66 -5.31 4.78
N LEU A 154 -13.37 -6.44 4.73
CA LEU A 154 -14.76 -6.52 5.18
C LEU A 154 -14.86 -6.57 6.71
N ILE A 155 -13.99 -7.35 7.37
CA ILE A 155 -13.87 -7.38 8.82
C ILE A 155 -13.40 -6.03 9.34
N PHE A 156 -12.41 -5.42 8.66
CA PHE A 156 -11.97 -4.07 8.96
C PHE A 156 -13.12 -3.06 8.85
N GLN A 157 -13.85 -3.05 7.73
CA GLN A 157 -15.00 -2.18 7.49
C GLN A 157 -16.04 -2.29 8.60
N ALA A 158 -16.46 -3.52 8.94
CA ALA A 158 -17.46 -3.76 9.97
C ALA A 158 -16.98 -3.31 11.35
N THR A 159 -15.73 -3.62 11.70
CA THR A 159 -15.14 -3.28 12.99
C THR A 159 -14.96 -1.77 13.14
N ALA A 160 -14.38 -1.11 12.14
CA ALA A 160 -14.17 0.34 12.14
C ALA A 160 -15.49 1.11 12.20
N SER A 161 -16.49 0.70 11.41
CA SER A 161 -17.84 1.27 11.47
C SER A 161 -18.47 1.09 12.85
N GLY A 162 -18.36 -0.11 13.44
CA GLY A 162 -18.89 -0.40 14.78
C GLY A 162 -18.20 0.38 15.91
N MET A 163 -16.93 0.75 15.72
CA MET A 163 -16.19 1.64 16.64
C MET A 163 -16.50 3.13 16.42
N GLY A 164 -17.36 3.48 15.46
CA GLY A 164 -17.67 4.86 15.12
C GLY A 164 -16.51 5.60 14.43
N LEU A 165 -15.57 4.86 13.83
CA LEU A 165 -14.47 5.47 13.06
C LEU A 165 -14.99 5.90 11.67
N PRO A 166 -14.58 7.08 11.17
CA PRO A 166 -14.92 7.51 9.82
C PRO A 166 -14.21 6.62 8.80
N VAL A 167 -15.00 5.81 8.09
CA VAL A 167 -14.59 4.98 6.96
C VAL A 167 -15.54 5.24 5.79
N PRO A 168 -15.17 4.91 4.54
CA PRO A 168 -16.11 5.00 3.41
C PRO A 168 -17.36 4.17 3.71
N LYS A 169 -18.53 4.73 3.43
CA LYS A 169 -19.81 4.04 3.52
C LYS A 169 -19.78 2.80 2.64
N LEU A 170 -20.06 1.64 3.23
CA LEU A 170 -20.26 0.40 2.51
C LEU A 170 -21.62 0.45 1.81
N LEU A 171 -21.65 0.14 0.52
CA LEU A 171 -22.84 0.17 -0.32
C LEU A 171 -23.34 -1.23 -0.67
N ALA A 172 -22.44 -2.17 -0.92
CA ALA A 172 -22.77 -3.57 -1.17
C ALA A 172 -21.55 -4.48 -0.93
N VAL A 173 -21.81 -5.78 -0.79
CA VAL A 173 -20.78 -6.81 -0.67
C VAL A 173 -21.07 -7.89 -1.70
N TYR A 174 -20.09 -8.21 -2.53
CA TYR A 174 -20.10 -9.38 -3.39
C TYR A 174 -19.35 -10.52 -2.72
N HIS A 175 -20.07 -11.53 -2.24
CA HIS A 175 -19.50 -12.75 -1.67
C HIS A 175 -20.58 -13.86 -1.52
N PRO A 176 -20.26 -15.14 -1.79
CA PRO A 176 -21.21 -16.26 -1.71
C PRO A 176 -21.90 -16.42 -0.36
N THR A 177 -21.15 -16.25 0.75
CA THR A 177 -21.69 -16.46 2.11
C THR A 177 -21.60 -15.25 3.05
N ARG A 178 -20.59 -14.39 2.90
CA ARG A 178 -20.32 -13.30 3.86
C ARG A 178 -21.26 -12.12 3.67
N THR A 179 -21.46 -11.36 4.73
CA THR A 179 -22.26 -10.12 4.78
C THR A 179 -21.58 -9.12 5.72
N ALA A 180 -21.94 -7.85 5.63
CA ALA A 180 -21.55 -6.85 6.64
C ALA A 180 -22.62 -5.77 6.78
N GLY A 181 -23.14 -5.58 7.99
CA GLY A 181 -24.20 -4.61 8.23
C GLY A 181 -25.49 -4.92 7.47
N GLN A 182 -26.23 -3.88 7.10
CA GLN A 182 -27.53 -3.97 6.41
C GLN A 182 -27.44 -3.58 4.92
N VAL A 183 -26.29 -3.83 4.29
CA VAL A 183 -26.11 -3.55 2.85
C VAL A 183 -26.50 -4.77 2.00
N PRO A 184 -26.87 -4.59 0.73
CA PRO A 184 -27.05 -5.68 -0.22
C PRO A 184 -25.87 -6.67 -0.22
N ALA A 185 -26.22 -7.95 -0.14
CA ALA A 185 -25.27 -9.07 -0.22
C ALA A 185 -25.48 -9.81 -1.54
N ILE A 186 -24.60 -9.52 -2.50
CA ILE A 186 -24.60 -10.07 -3.84
C ILE A 186 -23.93 -11.45 -3.77
N ARG A 187 -24.65 -12.51 -4.17
CA ARG A 187 -24.26 -13.90 -3.88
C ARG A 187 -23.55 -14.60 -5.02
N ASP A 188 -23.82 -14.17 -6.24
CA ASP A 188 -23.39 -14.82 -7.46
C ASP A 188 -23.23 -13.77 -8.57
N ARG A 189 -22.79 -14.25 -9.73
CA ARG A 189 -22.48 -13.43 -10.90
C ARG A 189 -23.73 -12.77 -11.48
N ASP A 190 -24.86 -13.45 -11.45
CA ASP A 190 -26.14 -12.90 -11.93
C ASP A 190 -26.58 -11.72 -11.04
N GLY A 191 -26.49 -11.87 -9.72
CA GLY A 191 -26.72 -10.76 -8.80
C GLY A 191 -25.71 -9.63 -8.96
N LEU A 192 -24.47 -9.94 -9.33
CA LEU A 192 -23.44 -8.92 -9.60
C LEU A 192 -23.77 -8.13 -10.85
N ALA A 193 -24.19 -8.80 -11.93
CA ALA A 193 -24.66 -8.14 -13.15
C ALA A 193 -25.83 -7.21 -12.84
N GLU A 194 -26.86 -7.70 -12.14
CA GLU A 194 -28.03 -6.90 -11.75
C GLU A 194 -27.65 -5.69 -10.89
N PHE A 195 -26.71 -5.87 -9.95
CA PHE A 195 -26.22 -4.76 -9.14
C PHE A 195 -25.47 -3.71 -9.97
N LEU A 196 -24.61 -4.14 -10.90
CA LEU A 196 -23.87 -3.22 -11.77
C LEU A 196 -24.81 -2.47 -12.72
N GLU A 197 -25.80 -3.14 -13.29
CA GLU A 197 -26.75 -2.56 -14.25
C GLU A 197 -27.77 -1.64 -13.59
N ASN A 198 -28.33 -2.06 -12.45
CA ASN A 198 -29.53 -1.44 -11.86
C ASN A 198 -29.34 -0.98 -10.41
N GLY A 199 -28.33 -1.49 -9.70
CA GLY A 199 -28.09 -1.22 -8.28
C GLY A 199 -27.02 -0.14 -7.98
N LEU A 200 -26.21 0.25 -8.97
CA LEU A 200 -25.21 1.31 -8.82
C LEU A 200 -25.86 2.70 -8.84
N ASP A 201 -25.98 3.30 -7.65
CA ASP A 201 -26.43 4.68 -7.48
C ASP A 201 -25.24 5.61 -7.27
N GLY A 202 -24.87 6.33 -8.34
CA GLY A 202 -23.77 7.29 -8.35
C GLY A 202 -22.38 6.66 -8.40
N PRO A 203 -21.33 7.47 -8.15
CA PRO A 203 -19.97 6.99 -8.25
C PRO A 203 -19.55 6.10 -7.08
N VAL A 204 -18.97 4.95 -7.42
CA VAL A 204 -18.61 3.90 -6.47
C VAL A 204 -17.13 3.56 -6.59
N PHE A 205 -16.53 3.15 -5.48
CA PHE A 205 -15.21 2.52 -5.47
C PHE A 205 -15.35 1.05 -5.08
N ALA A 206 -14.98 0.14 -5.98
CA ALA A 206 -14.98 -1.29 -5.73
C ALA A 206 -13.56 -1.78 -5.45
N LYS A 207 -13.36 -2.63 -4.45
CA LYS A 207 -12.05 -3.25 -4.18
C LYS A 207 -12.20 -4.68 -3.65
N PRO A 208 -11.23 -5.58 -3.92
CA PRO A 208 -11.26 -6.95 -3.40
C PRO A 208 -11.19 -6.94 -1.88
N ILE A 209 -11.88 -7.88 -1.23
CA ILE A 209 -11.90 -7.98 0.25
C ILE A 209 -10.51 -8.32 0.81
N ASP A 210 -9.75 -9.17 0.10
CA ASP A 210 -8.42 -9.64 0.48
C ASP A 210 -7.29 -8.98 -0.34
N GLY A 211 -7.61 -7.91 -1.09
CA GLY A 211 -6.66 -7.28 -2.00
C GLY A 211 -5.48 -6.63 -1.28
N MET A 212 -4.31 -6.61 -1.92
CA MET A 212 -3.13 -5.86 -1.46
C MET A 212 -2.63 -4.97 -2.60
N TYR A 213 -1.83 -3.95 -2.28
CA TYR A 213 -1.19 -3.08 -3.28
C TYR A 213 -2.14 -2.32 -4.20
N SER A 214 -3.41 -2.17 -3.81
CA SER A 214 -4.50 -1.59 -4.65
C SER A 214 -4.72 -2.34 -5.97
N ILE A 215 -4.33 -3.62 -6.03
CA ILE A 215 -4.64 -4.50 -7.15
C ILE A 215 -6.15 -4.85 -7.09
N GLY A 216 -6.82 -4.74 -8.24
CA GLY A 216 -8.27 -4.93 -8.38
C GLY A 216 -9.16 -3.80 -7.85
N GLY A 217 -8.60 -2.71 -7.31
CA GLY A 217 -9.39 -1.54 -6.90
C GLY A 217 -9.81 -0.69 -8.09
N MET A 218 -11.09 -0.37 -8.26
CA MET A 218 -11.63 0.36 -9.42
C MET A 218 -12.63 1.44 -9.02
N ALA A 219 -12.58 2.55 -9.75
CA ALA A 219 -13.62 3.58 -9.73
C ALA A 219 -14.68 3.21 -10.77
N LEU A 220 -15.95 3.17 -10.35
CA LEU A 220 -17.10 2.83 -11.19
C LEU A 220 -18.01 4.05 -11.30
N ASP A 221 -18.38 4.39 -12.53
CA ASP A 221 -19.33 5.45 -12.86
C ASP A 221 -20.42 4.88 -13.77
N ARG A 222 -21.69 5.16 -13.45
CA ARG A 222 -22.81 4.85 -14.34
C ARG A 222 -23.13 6.07 -15.20
N LEU A 223 -23.10 5.91 -16.51
CA LEU A 223 -23.38 6.96 -17.48
C LEU A 223 -24.88 7.15 -17.71
N PRO A 224 -25.32 8.33 -18.19
CA PRO A 224 -26.66 8.51 -18.73
C PRO A 224 -26.88 7.55 -19.91
N GLY A 225 -27.73 6.54 -19.73
CA GLY A 225 -27.96 5.47 -20.72
C GLY A 225 -27.78 4.06 -20.16
N GLY A 226 -27.13 3.91 -19.00
CA GLY A 226 -26.95 2.62 -18.31
C GLY A 226 -25.56 2.01 -18.47
N ASP A 227 -24.74 2.53 -19.39
CA ASP A 227 -23.36 2.10 -19.58
C ASP A 227 -22.49 2.37 -18.34
N ILE A 228 -21.47 1.54 -18.13
CA ILE A 228 -20.55 1.67 -17.00
C ILE A 228 -19.18 2.11 -17.50
N ARG A 229 -18.60 3.11 -16.82
CA ARG A 229 -17.17 3.38 -16.89
C ARG A 229 -16.45 2.80 -15.69
N ALA A 230 -15.42 2.00 -15.95
CA ALA A 230 -14.43 1.65 -14.95
C ALA A 230 -13.15 2.43 -15.20
N ASN A 231 -12.70 3.19 -14.21
CA ASN A 231 -11.47 3.99 -14.27
C ASN A 231 -11.44 4.96 -15.46
N GLY A 232 -12.60 5.52 -15.82
CA GLY A 232 -12.76 6.45 -16.94
C GLY A 232 -12.94 5.79 -18.31
N CYS A 233 -12.92 4.45 -18.39
CA CYS A 233 -13.05 3.69 -19.62
C CYS A 233 -14.41 3.01 -19.71
N ASP A 234 -15.06 3.06 -20.87
CA ASP A 234 -16.31 2.33 -21.12
C ASP A 234 -16.02 0.82 -21.09
N VAL A 235 -16.77 0.08 -20.26
CA VAL A 235 -16.53 -1.35 -20.03
C VAL A 235 -17.87 -2.09 -19.99
N PRO A 236 -18.05 -3.17 -20.78
CA PRO A 236 -19.22 -4.03 -20.69
C PRO A 236 -19.39 -4.63 -19.29
N VAL A 237 -20.64 -4.71 -18.81
CA VAL A 237 -20.97 -5.33 -17.51
C VAL A 237 -20.42 -6.74 -17.40
N ASP A 238 -20.56 -7.56 -18.46
CA ASP A 238 -20.07 -8.93 -18.51
C ASP A 238 -18.55 -9.03 -18.26
N ASP A 239 -17.77 -8.04 -18.69
CA ASP A 239 -16.33 -8.00 -18.46
C ASP A 239 -16.00 -7.74 -16.99
N LEU A 240 -16.74 -6.82 -16.35
CA LEU A 240 -16.63 -6.55 -14.91
C LEU A 240 -17.07 -7.75 -14.07
N VAL A 241 -18.18 -8.39 -14.43
CA VAL A 241 -18.69 -9.60 -13.75
C VAL A 241 -17.68 -10.73 -13.85
N ARG A 242 -17.10 -10.96 -15.03
CA ARG A 242 -16.04 -11.96 -15.23
C ARG A 242 -14.80 -11.65 -14.42
N TYR A 243 -14.32 -10.40 -14.44
CA TYR A 243 -13.12 -9.99 -13.73
C TYR A 243 -13.25 -10.10 -12.21
N MET A 244 -14.33 -9.53 -11.65
CA MET A 244 -14.64 -9.67 -10.23
C MET A 244 -14.93 -11.13 -9.88
N GLY A 245 -15.49 -11.87 -10.83
CA GLY A 245 -15.82 -13.28 -10.72
C GLY A 245 -14.63 -14.22 -10.50
N PHE A 246 -13.41 -13.84 -10.90
CA PHE A 246 -12.20 -14.60 -10.56
C PHE A 246 -11.94 -14.68 -9.06
N ARG A 247 -12.63 -13.85 -8.28
CA ARG A 247 -12.53 -13.77 -6.83
C ARG A 247 -13.84 -14.18 -6.15
N ASP A 248 -14.66 -15.03 -6.75
CA ASP A 248 -15.93 -15.47 -6.16
C ASP A 248 -15.77 -15.97 -4.71
N ASP A 249 -14.70 -16.70 -4.39
CA ASP A 249 -14.45 -17.22 -3.04
C ASP A 249 -13.82 -16.20 -2.06
N ARG A 250 -13.37 -15.04 -2.57
CA ARG A 250 -12.72 -13.97 -1.78
C ARG A 250 -13.61 -12.74 -1.61
N GLY A 251 -14.33 -12.38 -2.66
CA GLY A 251 -15.33 -11.32 -2.74
C GLY A 251 -14.78 -9.91 -3.00
N TYR A 252 -15.72 -9.00 -3.23
CA TYR A 252 -15.53 -7.56 -3.42
C TYR A 252 -16.38 -6.76 -2.45
N LEU A 253 -15.93 -5.56 -2.14
CA LEU A 253 -16.70 -4.58 -1.41
C LEU A 253 -16.82 -3.29 -2.22
N PHE A 254 -18.04 -2.75 -2.23
CA PHE A 254 -18.42 -1.53 -2.93
C PHE A 254 -18.61 -0.44 -1.91
N GLN A 255 -17.87 0.65 -2.05
CA GLN A 255 -17.86 1.78 -1.13
C GLN A 255 -18.25 3.05 -1.87
N GLU A 256 -18.77 4.04 -1.14
CA GLU A 256 -18.91 5.39 -1.68
C GLU A 256 -17.55 5.88 -2.21
N ARG A 257 -17.55 6.60 -3.34
CA ARG A 257 -16.34 7.28 -3.81
C ARG A 257 -16.21 8.61 -3.07
N LEU A 258 -15.11 8.75 -2.32
CA LEU A 258 -14.83 9.96 -1.56
C LEU A 258 -14.32 11.09 -2.46
N ALA A 259 -14.69 12.33 -2.12
CA ALA A 259 -14.19 13.54 -2.76
C ALA A 259 -13.00 14.11 -1.97
N PRO A 260 -11.91 14.54 -2.65
CA PRO A 260 -10.80 15.18 -1.98
C PRO A 260 -11.17 16.58 -1.47
N HIS A 261 -10.52 17.00 -0.40
CA HIS A 261 -10.55 18.37 0.11
C HIS A 261 -10.13 19.38 -0.98
N ASP A 262 -10.70 20.60 -1.01
CA ASP A 262 -10.41 21.59 -2.06
C ASP A 262 -8.93 21.94 -2.20
N ARG A 263 -8.23 22.21 -1.09
CA ARG A 263 -6.77 22.41 -1.09
C ARG A 263 -5.97 21.21 -1.62
N ILE A 264 -6.50 19.99 -1.52
CA ILE A 264 -5.89 18.82 -2.16
C ILE A 264 -6.15 18.85 -3.67
N ARG A 265 -7.37 19.21 -4.11
CA ARG A 265 -7.69 19.40 -5.54
C ARG A 265 -6.77 20.42 -6.20
N GLU A 266 -6.53 21.55 -5.54
CA GLU A 266 -5.58 22.56 -5.99
C GLU A 266 -4.15 22.02 -6.08
N MET A 267 -3.77 21.16 -5.12
CA MET A 267 -2.41 20.63 -5.03
C MET A 267 -2.12 19.57 -6.10
N ILE A 268 -3.02 18.61 -6.32
CA ILE A 268 -2.75 17.43 -7.15
C ILE A 268 -3.87 17.04 -8.13
N GLY A 269 -4.85 17.93 -8.36
CA GLY A 269 -6.02 17.65 -9.18
C GLY A 269 -7.11 16.88 -8.43
N ASP A 270 -8.19 16.50 -9.13
CA ASP A 270 -9.33 15.79 -8.54
C ASP A 270 -9.01 14.31 -8.24
N ARG A 271 -8.09 14.10 -7.29
CA ARG A 271 -7.56 12.82 -6.87
C ARG A 271 -7.51 12.77 -5.35
N LEU A 272 -7.62 11.55 -4.81
CA LEU A 272 -7.65 11.32 -3.36
C LEU A 272 -6.31 10.73 -2.88
N PRO A 273 -5.39 11.55 -2.34
CA PRO A 273 -4.18 11.03 -1.72
C PRO A 273 -4.50 10.44 -0.35
N THR A 274 -3.70 9.47 0.08
CA THR A 274 -3.72 9.00 1.46
C THR A 274 -2.40 9.29 2.17
N MET A 275 -2.53 9.73 3.42
CA MET A 275 -1.44 9.76 4.37
C MET A 275 -1.24 8.36 4.96
N ARG A 276 0.00 7.86 4.92
CA ARG A 276 0.43 6.68 5.66
C ARG A 276 1.05 7.13 6.99
N VAL A 277 0.40 6.82 8.09
CA VAL A 277 0.80 7.22 9.44
C VAL A 277 1.22 5.99 10.24
N LEU A 278 2.50 5.94 10.61
CA LEU A 278 3.06 4.92 11.49
C LEU A 278 2.78 5.31 12.95
N VAL A 279 2.07 4.45 13.66
CA VAL A 279 1.66 4.64 15.06
C VAL A 279 2.19 3.49 15.91
N LEU A 280 2.82 3.83 17.04
CA LEU A 280 3.28 2.87 18.04
C LEU A 280 2.33 2.90 19.23
N VAL A 281 1.86 1.72 19.66
CA VAL A 281 0.99 1.59 20.83
C VAL A 281 1.78 1.08 22.04
N ASP A 282 1.75 1.88 23.09
CA ASP A 282 2.48 1.63 24.32
C ASP A 282 1.85 0.51 25.19
N GLY A 283 2.46 0.25 26.34
CA GLY A 283 1.97 -0.78 27.26
C GLY A 283 0.61 -0.49 27.90
N LEU A 284 0.13 0.76 27.83
CA LEU A 284 -1.14 1.24 28.36
C LEU A 284 -2.22 1.34 27.27
N GLY A 285 -1.90 0.98 26.02
CA GLY A 285 -2.84 1.07 24.91
C GLY A 285 -2.91 2.46 24.26
N ARG A 286 -2.00 3.38 24.56
CA ARG A 286 -1.98 4.72 23.95
C ARG A 286 -1.21 4.70 22.65
N GLY A 287 -1.84 5.17 21.57
CA GLY A 287 -1.22 5.30 20.26
C GLY A 287 -0.43 6.61 20.13
N LYS A 288 0.82 6.53 19.67
CA LYS A 288 1.67 7.68 19.34
C LYS A 288 2.09 7.61 17.87
N PRO A 289 1.66 8.56 17.01
CA PRO A 289 2.24 8.76 15.69
C PRO A 289 3.74 9.03 15.82
N VAL A 290 4.54 8.37 15.00
CA VAL A 290 6.01 8.52 14.99
C VAL A 290 6.59 8.83 13.61
N SER A 291 5.81 8.61 12.56
CA SER A 291 6.20 9.02 11.21
C SER A 291 4.96 9.13 10.33
N ALA A 292 4.95 10.13 9.45
CA ALA A 292 3.92 10.29 8.44
C ALA A 292 4.55 10.50 7.06
N VAL A 293 3.92 9.93 6.05
CA VAL A 293 4.21 10.18 4.64
C VAL A 293 2.89 10.34 3.89
N VAL A 294 2.89 11.03 2.76
CA VAL A 294 1.72 11.13 1.88
C VAL A 294 2.03 10.52 0.53
N LYS A 295 1.12 9.69 0.03
CA LYS A 295 1.15 9.14 -1.31
C LYS A 295 0.39 10.10 -2.22
N LEU A 296 1.06 10.68 -3.21
CA LEU A 296 0.48 11.70 -4.08
C LEU A 296 0.30 11.10 -5.48
N PRO A 297 -0.96 10.77 -5.87
CA PRO A 297 -1.28 10.38 -7.23
C PRO A 297 -0.83 11.42 -8.25
N ALA A 298 -0.31 10.97 -9.38
CA ALA A 298 -0.02 11.80 -10.55
C ALA A 298 -0.32 11.03 -11.83
N GLY A 299 -0.46 11.75 -12.96
CA GLY A 299 -0.86 11.14 -14.24
C GLY A 299 -2.23 10.45 -14.15
N ASP A 300 -2.42 9.38 -14.90
CA ASP A 300 -3.71 8.69 -14.98
C ASP A 300 -3.92 7.63 -13.87
N GLN A 301 -3.17 7.73 -12.76
CA GLN A 301 -3.22 6.75 -11.69
C GLN A 301 -4.45 6.98 -10.79
N ILE A 302 -5.38 6.02 -10.83
CA ILE A 302 -6.59 5.99 -9.98
C ILE A 302 -6.32 5.72 -8.49
N ALA A 303 -5.15 5.18 -8.18
CA ALA A 303 -4.76 4.76 -6.83
C ALA A 303 -3.37 5.29 -6.51
N ASP A 304 -3.16 5.66 -5.26
CA ASP A 304 -2.01 6.44 -4.82
C ASP A 304 -0.75 5.63 -4.51
N ASN A 305 -0.78 4.30 -4.62
CA ASN A 305 0.35 3.47 -4.23
C ASN A 305 1.65 3.83 -4.96
N TYR A 306 2.72 4.03 -4.20
CA TYR A 306 3.98 4.57 -4.68
C TYR A 306 4.72 3.70 -5.70
N TRP A 307 4.45 2.39 -5.72
CA TRP A 307 5.03 1.53 -6.74
C TRP A 307 4.49 1.84 -8.14
N ARG A 308 3.41 2.61 -8.30
CA ARG A 308 2.93 3.06 -9.62
C ARG A 308 3.85 4.14 -10.18
N GLY A 309 4.09 4.09 -11.50
CA GLY A 309 5.19 4.80 -12.16
C GLY A 309 5.23 6.32 -11.90
N ASP A 310 4.08 6.97 -11.94
CA ASP A 310 3.98 8.44 -11.85
C ASP A 310 3.77 8.94 -10.41
N ASN A 311 3.30 8.06 -9.51
CA ASN A 311 2.99 8.45 -8.15
C ASN A 311 4.23 8.95 -7.39
N LEU A 312 3.99 9.96 -6.56
CA LEU A 312 5.02 10.56 -5.73
C LEU A 312 4.84 10.10 -4.28
N LEU A 313 5.92 10.15 -3.52
CA LEU A 313 5.90 9.91 -2.08
C LEU A 313 6.48 11.10 -1.34
N GLY A 314 5.70 11.62 -0.41
CA GLY A 314 5.98 12.82 0.34
C GLY A 314 6.36 12.55 1.79
N ALA A 315 7.47 13.11 2.26
CA ALA A 315 7.85 13.12 3.66
C ALA A 315 7.16 14.27 4.41
N LEU A 316 6.37 13.95 5.43
CA LEU A 316 5.67 14.95 6.24
C LEU A 316 6.42 15.21 7.55
N GLU A 317 6.59 16.48 7.89
CA GLU A 317 6.99 16.89 9.23
C GLU A 317 5.89 16.54 10.22
N LEU A 318 6.22 15.81 11.28
CA LEU A 318 5.20 15.21 12.14
C LEU A 318 4.45 16.25 12.98
N GLU A 319 5.11 17.34 13.33
CA GLU A 319 4.55 18.40 14.18
C GLU A 319 3.64 19.36 13.41
N THR A 320 3.84 19.50 12.10
CA THR A 320 3.18 20.56 11.32
C THR A 320 2.37 20.04 10.14
N GLY A 321 2.60 18.81 9.69
CA GLY A 321 2.01 18.30 8.44
C GLY A 321 2.60 18.93 7.18
N THR A 322 3.73 19.62 7.31
CA THR A 322 4.42 20.25 6.18
C THR A 322 5.17 19.21 5.37
N LEU A 323 4.95 19.20 4.06
CA LEU A 323 5.66 18.36 3.11
C LEU A 323 7.11 18.85 2.99
N LYS A 324 8.05 18.10 3.56
CA LYS A 324 9.50 18.44 3.55
C LYS A 324 10.13 18.15 2.20
N ARG A 325 9.68 17.08 1.56
CA ARG A 325 10.27 16.52 0.34
C ARG A 325 9.24 15.64 -0.34
N ALA A 326 9.17 15.68 -1.67
CA ALA A 326 8.51 14.66 -2.46
C ALA A 326 9.54 13.94 -3.33
N ILE A 327 9.36 12.64 -3.55
CA ILE A 327 10.24 11.81 -4.36
C ILE A 327 9.45 10.99 -5.38
N ASN A 328 10.16 10.60 -6.43
CA ASN A 328 9.75 9.60 -7.41
C ASN A 328 10.93 8.65 -7.61
N GLY A 329 10.68 7.35 -7.64
CA GLY A 329 11.66 6.32 -7.93
C GLY A 329 12.39 5.78 -6.70
N TRP A 330 13.35 4.90 -6.97
CA TRP A 330 14.20 4.26 -5.97
C TRP A 330 15.56 3.93 -6.61
N GLY A 331 16.55 3.58 -5.81
CA GLY A 331 17.90 3.28 -6.30
C GLY A 331 18.47 4.40 -7.16
N HIS A 332 19.12 4.06 -8.28
CA HIS A 332 19.65 5.06 -9.22
C HIS A 332 18.59 5.97 -9.85
N ARG A 333 17.32 5.59 -9.86
CA ARG A 333 16.22 6.39 -10.43
C ARG A 333 15.56 7.32 -9.43
N LEU A 334 15.94 7.26 -8.16
CA LEU A 334 15.35 8.10 -7.12
C LEU A 334 15.68 9.57 -7.37
N THR A 335 14.64 10.37 -7.55
CA THR A 335 14.70 11.82 -7.76
C THR A 335 13.83 12.55 -6.74
N THR A 336 14.18 13.80 -6.44
CA THR A 336 13.34 14.73 -5.68
C THR A 336 12.48 15.51 -6.66
N VAL A 337 11.22 15.73 -6.30
CA VAL A 337 10.21 16.38 -7.13
C VAL A 337 9.78 17.66 -6.42
N GLU A 338 10.06 18.82 -7.03
CA GLU A 338 9.76 20.13 -6.44
C GLU A 338 8.31 20.55 -6.65
N THR A 339 7.74 20.20 -7.80
CA THR A 339 6.38 20.57 -8.22
C THR A 339 5.60 19.34 -8.66
N HIS A 340 4.31 19.31 -8.37
CA HIS A 340 3.42 18.27 -8.87
C HIS A 340 3.35 18.34 -10.40
N PRO A 341 3.55 17.22 -11.12
CA PRO A 341 3.70 17.25 -12.58
C PRO A 341 2.45 17.73 -13.31
N ASP A 342 1.25 17.46 -12.78
CA ASP A 342 0.01 17.78 -13.51
C ASP A 342 -0.56 19.17 -13.19
N THR A 343 -0.27 19.71 -12.01
CA THR A 343 -0.85 20.98 -11.52
C THR A 343 0.17 22.10 -11.46
N GLY A 344 1.47 21.78 -11.50
CA GLY A 344 2.56 22.74 -11.29
C GLY A 344 2.71 23.22 -9.84
N THR A 345 1.87 22.74 -8.91
CA THR A 345 1.88 23.19 -7.51
C THR A 345 3.19 22.80 -6.82
N ARG A 346 3.82 23.74 -6.12
CA ARG A 346 5.00 23.47 -5.30
C ARG A 346 4.66 22.52 -4.17
N LEU A 347 5.41 21.44 -4.06
CA LEU A 347 5.19 20.39 -3.06
C LEU A 347 5.92 20.72 -1.75
N ALA A 348 7.24 20.91 -1.81
CA ALA A 348 8.03 21.16 -0.62
C ALA A 348 7.68 22.51 0.03
N GLY A 349 7.37 22.48 1.33
CA GLY A 349 6.91 23.63 2.12
C GLY A 349 5.38 23.74 2.24
N THR A 350 4.61 22.91 1.51
CA THR A 350 3.16 22.93 1.59
C THR A 350 2.66 22.12 2.78
N THR A 351 1.82 22.72 3.61
CA THR A 351 1.14 22.04 4.72
C THR A 351 -0.14 21.37 4.23
N LEU A 352 -0.30 20.08 4.54
CA LEU A 352 -1.51 19.34 4.20
C LEU A 352 -2.72 19.86 5.01
N PRO A 353 -3.91 19.99 4.39
CA PRO A 353 -5.12 20.34 5.12
C PRO A 353 -5.49 19.23 6.12
N GLN A 354 -6.17 19.61 7.21
CA GLN A 354 -6.73 18.67 8.20
C GLN A 354 -5.69 17.74 8.85
N PHE A 355 -4.40 18.07 8.81
CA PHE A 355 -3.33 17.19 9.31
C PHE A 355 -3.48 16.88 10.80
N GLU A 356 -3.77 17.89 11.62
CA GLU A 356 -3.99 17.71 13.07
C GLU A 356 -5.18 16.78 13.35
N ASP A 357 -6.29 16.96 12.62
CA ASP A 357 -7.47 16.10 12.73
C ASP A 357 -7.15 14.66 12.32
N ALA A 358 -6.32 14.47 11.28
CA ALA A 358 -5.87 13.15 10.83
C ALA A 358 -4.97 12.48 11.88
N MET A 359 -4.07 13.22 12.52
CA MET A 359 -3.25 12.70 13.63
C MET A 359 -4.10 12.31 14.84
N ALA A 360 -5.07 13.16 15.22
CA ALA A 360 -5.98 12.89 16.31
C ALA A 360 -6.86 11.65 16.00
N LEU A 361 -7.32 11.50 14.76
CA LEU A 361 -8.03 10.32 14.30
C LEU A 361 -7.18 9.05 14.40
N CYS A 362 -5.92 9.09 13.93
CA CYS A 362 -4.98 7.97 14.06
C CYS A 362 -4.75 7.57 15.52
N GLN A 363 -4.59 8.54 16.42
CA GLN A 363 -4.42 8.27 17.86
C GLN A 363 -5.64 7.57 18.46
N ARG A 364 -6.85 8.07 18.18
CA ARG A 364 -8.10 7.46 18.65
C ARG A 364 -8.30 6.05 18.08
N ALA A 365 -8.13 5.90 16.77
CA ALA A 365 -8.26 4.60 16.09
C ALA A 365 -7.24 3.58 16.60
N ALA A 366 -5.99 4.02 16.84
CA ALA A 366 -4.95 3.15 17.36
C ALA A 366 -5.22 2.67 18.78
N ALA A 367 -5.72 3.57 19.64
CA ALA A 367 -6.09 3.23 21.01
C ALA A 367 -7.27 2.25 21.09
N ALA A 368 -8.15 2.23 20.09
CA ALA A 368 -9.24 1.26 19.99
C ALA A 368 -8.75 -0.16 19.65
N LEU A 369 -7.55 -0.29 19.08
CA LEU A 369 -6.96 -1.56 18.63
C LEU A 369 -5.61 -1.86 19.31
N PRO A 370 -5.55 -1.89 20.65
CA PRO A 370 -4.27 -1.94 21.39
C PRO A 370 -3.51 -3.26 21.21
N GLY A 371 -4.17 -4.30 20.67
CA GLY A 371 -3.54 -5.57 20.32
C GLY A 371 -2.57 -5.47 19.15
N ILE A 372 -2.77 -4.51 18.24
CA ILE A 372 -1.85 -4.23 17.14
C ILE A 372 -0.94 -3.09 17.63
N ARG A 373 0.27 -3.42 18.07
CA ARG A 373 1.16 -2.45 18.71
C ARG A 373 1.98 -1.61 17.74
N THR A 374 2.22 -2.10 16.53
CA THR A 374 2.79 -1.29 15.45
C THR A 374 1.75 -1.23 14.35
N GLN A 375 1.20 -0.05 14.12
CA GLN A 375 0.08 0.19 13.21
C GLN A 375 0.49 1.16 12.11
N SER A 376 -0.01 0.94 10.90
CA SER A 376 0.18 1.84 9.77
C SER A 376 -1.19 2.16 9.18
N TRP A 377 -1.66 3.39 9.38
CA TRP A 377 -2.97 3.85 8.94
C TRP A 377 -2.89 4.58 7.61
N ASP A 378 -3.74 4.21 6.66
CA ASP A 378 -3.99 5.01 5.46
C ASP A 378 -5.21 5.91 5.69
N ILE A 379 -4.99 7.22 5.65
CA ILE A 379 -6.01 8.25 5.90
C ILE A 379 -6.17 9.11 4.65
N ALA A 380 -7.36 9.15 4.08
CA ALA A 380 -7.72 10.08 3.02
C ALA A 380 -8.11 11.45 3.60
N LEU A 381 -7.67 12.52 2.95
CA LEU A 381 -8.04 13.90 3.29
C LEU A 381 -9.20 14.34 2.39
N THR A 382 -10.41 14.38 2.95
CA THR A 382 -11.66 14.56 2.17
C THR A 382 -12.30 15.92 2.43
N ASP A 383 -13.25 16.28 1.57
CA ASP A 383 -14.13 17.45 1.72
C ASP A 383 -14.94 17.44 3.03
N ARG A 384 -15.13 16.26 3.64
CA ARG A 384 -15.86 16.07 4.90
C ARG A 384 -14.97 15.67 6.09
N GLY A 385 -13.66 15.87 5.99
CA GLY A 385 -12.70 15.54 7.05
C GLY A 385 -11.84 14.31 6.75
N PRO A 386 -10.92 13.93 7.65
CA PRO A 386 -10.10 12.74 7.48
C PRO A 386 -10.93 11.45 7.54
N VAL A 387 -10.73 10.54 6.57
CA VAL A 387 -11.42 9.24 6.49
C VAL A 387 -10.40 8.11 6.45
N ILE A 388 -10.57 7.09 7.27
CA ILE A 388 -9.69 5.92 7.30
C ILE A 388 -10.00 5.00 6.12
N MET A 389 -8.97 4.68 5.34
CA MET A 389 -9.07 3.80 4.18
C MET A 389 -8.67 2.36 4.51
N GLU A 390 -7.62 2.20 5.31
CA GLU A 390 -7.04 0.90 5.63
C GLU A 390 -6.17 0.97 6.90
N LEU A 391 -6.08 -0.16 7.61
CA LEU A 391 -5.10 -0.43 8.65
C LEU A 391 -4.14 -1.51 8.17
N ASN A 392 -2.84 -1.26 8.27
CA ASN A 392 -1.79 -2.21 8.00
C ASN A 392 -1.08 -2.61 9.29
N PHE A 393 -0.85 -3.92 9.48
CA PHE A 393 -0.01 -4.47 10.54
C PHE A 393 1.44 -4.05 10.31
N GLY A 394 1.96 -3.11 11.11
CA GLY A 394 3.28 -2.51 10.91
C GLY A 394 3.42 -1.64 9.65
N GLY A 395 2.86 -2.06 8.52
CA GLY A 395 2.90 -1.40 7.22
C GLY A 395 4.17 -1.73 6.43
N ASP A 396 4.38 -0.96 5.35
CA ASP A 396 5.64 -1.00 4.62
C ASP A 396 6.57 0.11 5.10
N LEU A 397 7.57 -0.22 5.94
CA LEU A 397 8.52 0.75 6.47
C LEU A 397 9.34 1.42 5.35
N ASN A 398 9.45 0.78 4.19
CA ASN A 398 10.12 1.31 3.02
C ASN A 398 9.57 2.68 2.61
N LEU A 399 8.25 2.90 2.71
CA LEU A 399 7.63 4.18 2.37
C LEU A 399 8.22 5.30 3.24
N HIS A 400 8.27 5.09 4.55
CA HIS A 400 8.87 6.04 5.49
C HIS A 400 10.36 6.24 5.22
N GLN A 401 11.10 5.15 5.00
CA GLN A 401 12.55 5.19 4.80
C GLN A 401 12.97 5.91 3.52
N LEU A 402 12.23 5.71 2.42
CA LEU A 402 12.50 6.37 1.16
C LEU A 402 12.13 7.85 1.20
N ALA A 403 10.90 8.17 1.64
CA ALA A 403 10.40 9.54 1.64
C ALA A 403 11.32 10.46 2.45
N HIS A 404 11.60 10.04 3.69
CA HIS A 404 12.44 10.80 4.62
C HIS A 404 13.93 10.70 4.28
N GLY A 405 14.35 9.69 3.52
CA GLY A 405 15.77 9.37 3.31
C GLY A 405 16.47 8.97 4.62
N GLN A 406 15.72 8.47 5.60
CA GLN A 406 16.20 8.14 6.94
C GLN A 406 15.61 6.81 7.41
N GLY A 407 16.42 6.03 8.13
CA GLY A 407 15.95 4.78 8.71
C GLY A 407 14.98 4.97 9.87
N VAL A 408 13.97 4.10 9.95
CA VAL A 408 12.89 4.13 10.96
C VAL A 408 13.33 3.66 12.35
N MET A 409 14.46 2.96 12.47
CA MET A 409 14.96 2.44 13.74
C MET A 409 15.66 3.54 14.55
N ASP A 410 14.91 4.55 15.02
CA ASP A 410 15.36 5.51 16.01
C ASP A 410 15.22 4.96 17.44
N ASP A 411 15.49 5.79 18.46
CA ASP A 411 15.39 5.37 19.87
C ASP A 411 13.96 5.00 20.26
N VAL A 412 12.96 5.78 19.80
CA VAL A 412 11.55 5.54 20.09
C VAL A 412 11.10 4.18 19.55
N TYR A 413 11.46 3.87 18.31
CA TYR A 413 11.12 2.59 17.69
C TYR A 413 11.89 1.43 18.33
N ARG A 414 13.17 1.62 18.70
CA ARG A 414 13.96 0.61 19.42
C ARG A 414 13.33 0.24 20.76
N ASP A 415 12.96 1.24 21.55
CA ASP A 415 12.34 1.05 22.86
C ASP A 415 11.01 0.29 22.72
N HIS A 416 10.20 0.66 21.74
CA HIS A 416 8.94 -0.03 21.44
C HIS A 416 9.16 -1.52 21.14
N VAL A 417 10.11 -1.83 20.25
CA VAL A 417 10.45 -3.21 19.87
C VAL A 417 10.96 -4.02 21.07
N ALA A 418 11.77 -3.42 21.94
CA ALA A 418 12.25 -4.07 23.15
C ALA A 418 11.07 -4.50 24.04
N VAL A 419 10.12 -3.59 24.29
CA VAL A 419 8.90 -3.88 25.06
C VAL A 419 8.04 -4.96 24.40
N CYS A 420 7.93 -4.98 23.06
CA CYS A 420 7.23 -6.04 22.34
C CYS A 420 7.85 -7.43 22.59
N ARG A 421 9.18 -7.53 22.44
CA ARG A 421 9.91 -8.80 22.56
C ARG A 421 9.86 -9.37 23.97
N ASP A 422 9.96 -8.53 25.00
CA ASP A 422 9.88 -8.99 26.39
C ASP A 422 8.49 -9.53 26.74
N LYS A 423 7.43 -8.93 26.22
CA LYS A 423 6.06 -9.46 26.37
C LYS A 423 5.89 -10.80 25.65
N ALA A 424 6.48 -10.97 24.46
CA ALA A 424 6.43 -12.23 23.73
C ALA A 424 7.11 -13.37 24.51
N LYS A 425 8.28 -13.11 25.13
CA LYS A 425 9.01 -14.08 25.96
C LYS A 425 8.27 -14.50 27.23
N ARG A 426 7.37 -13.68 27.77
CA ARG A 426 6.57 -14.03 28.97
C ARG A 426 5.32 -14.87 28.65
N LYS A 427 4.94 -14.99 27.37
CA LYS A 427 3.73 -15.68 26.91
C LYS A 427 3.99 -17.05 26.28
N GLY A 428 5.24 -17.34 25.90
CA GLY A 428 5.70 -18.66 25.47
C GLY A 428 6.50 -19.31 26.58
#